data_AF-A0AAD6Y8G8-F1
#
_entry.id   AF-A0AAD6Y8G8-F1
#
_cell.length_a   1.000
_cell.length_b   1.000
_cell.length_c   1.000
_cell.angle_alpha   90.00
_cell.angle_beta   90.00
_cell.angle_gamma   90.00
#
_symmetry.space_group_name_H-M   'P 1'
#
loop_
_entity.id
_entity.type
_entity.pdbx_description
1 polymer ?
#
loop_
_entity_poly.entity_id
_entity_poly.type
_entity_poly.pdbx_seq_one_letter_code
_entity_poly.pdbx_strand_id
1 'polypeptide(L)'
;MTATYVGHMVGDANMSFWGDQWAREALANFDLYGTLAEFNSGTYTGVTPYALSLWAYMPRTSTIAARARNVIAQTWTTIGRLYNPTPHTLGGPWDGAYGHDMASHSLIPCWLCSAIYSWTARVLRDPRGADVRRPPAGLVGGIDDGTAPLPRPIVGSDHFGDAAANILTPLIAKFHDPYVPAAARALLLRLPDAAGHAYAAQAVSPPWDAPGVPRNYTAWTPPGLSIGGVASDEKVVGGPATNQAAYVPATIVWDAGGAQTAWFNVSARARAVCTRRAARSAPSRRARGSRSRTRRRARSRGRRTSQMTFRFGGFPRVTLGADFLADADATLPGLRLRVSGNVVRRVARALVFGASAVNGLAYYNLTYAWTAADQGGEVPQIVLEVEKT
;
A
#
# COMPACT_ATOMS: atom_id res chain seq x y z
N MET A 1 -21.84 7.19 3.76
CA MET A 1 -22.59 6.46 2.72
C MET A 1 -23.64 5.56 3.34
N THR A 2 -23.28 4.46 4.01
CA THR A 2 -24.27 3.53 4.61
C THR A 2 -25.23 4.23 5.57
N ALA A 3 -24.74 5.10 6.45
CA ALA A 3 -25.59 5.85 7.36
C ALA A 3 -26.60 6.76 6.63
N THR A 4 -26.16 7.47 5.58
CA THR A 4 -27.06 8.26 4.72
C THR A 4 -28.13 7.38 4.08
N TYR A 5 -27.75 6.25 3.49
CA TYR A 5 -28.68 5.33 2.84
C TYR A 5 -29.74 4.78 3.78
N VAL A 6 -29.29 4.20 4.90
CA VAL A 6 -30.17 3.56 5.87
C VAL A 6 -31.07 4.60 6.53
N GLY A 7 -30.52 5.77 6.89
CA GLY A 7 -31.30 6.87 7.45
C GLY A 7 -32.45 7.28 6.52
N HIS A 8 -32.19 7.43 5.22
CA HIS A 8 -33.23 7.73 4.25
C HIS A 8 -34.23 6.58 4.05
N MET A 9 -33.76 5.33 4.11
CA MET A 9 -34.63 4.15 3.98
C MET A 9 -35.63 4.02 5.13
N VAL A 10 -35.20 4.31 6.36
CA VAL A 10 -36.03 4.16 7.57
C VAL A 10 -36.68 5.47 8.03
N GLY A 11 -36.44 6.58 7.33
CA GLY A 11 -36.96 7.90 7.71
C GLY A 11 -36.28 8.54 8.91
N ASP A 12 -35.06 8.12 9.28
CA ASP A 12 -34.28 8.72 10.36
C ASP A 12 -33.50 9.94 9.85
N ALA A 13 -34.04 11.11 10.16
CA ALA A 13 -33.45 12.40 9.80
C ALA A 13 -32.08 12.64 10.45
N ASN A 14 -31.87 12.15 11.68
CA ASN A 14 -30.61 12.34 12.40
C ASN A 14 -29.50 11.49 11.79
N MET A 15 -29.78 10.21 11.51
CA MET A 15 -28.83 9.32 10.84
C MET A 15 -28.48 9.81 9.43
N SER A 16 -29.47 10.30 8.69
CA SER A 16 -29.26 10.87 7.35
C SER A 16 -28.39 12.12 7.41
N PHE A 17 -28.68 13.04 8.35
CA PHE A 17 -27.92 14.25 8.57
C PHE A 17 -26.44 13.95 8.87
N TRP A 18 -26.16 13.10 9.86
CA TRP A 18 -24.79 12.77 10.25
C TRP A 18 -24.03 12.02 9.16
N GLY A 19 -24.70 11.08 8.48
CA GLY A 19 -24.11 10.38 7.34
C GLY A 19 -23.62 11.33 6.24
N ASP A 20 -24.38 12.41 5.99
CA ASP A 20 -24.02 13.42 5.00
C ASP A 20 -22.98 14.42 5.53
N GLN A 21 -22.97 14.75 6.84
CA GLN A 21 -21.91 15.55 7.46
C GLN A 21 -20.54 14.84 7.38
N TRP A 22 -20.48 13.56 7.74
CA TRP A 22 -19.22 12.80 7.64
C TRP A 22 -18.72 12.70 6.20
N ALA A 23 -19.64 12.60 5.22
CA ALA A 23 -19.27 12.65 3.81
C ALA A 23 -18.67 14.01 3.44
N ARG A 24 -19.24 15.13 3.90
CA ARG A 24 -18.68 16.48 3.70
C ARG A 24 -17.27 16.61 4.30
N GLU A 25 -17.06 16.13 5.51
CA GLU A 25 -15.75 16.17 6.18
C GLU A 25 -14.71 15.33 5.43
N ALA A 26 -15.07 14.12 5.02
CA ALA A 26 -14.18 13.25 4.23
C ALA A 26 -13.83 13.90 2.88
N LEU A 27 -14.80 14.51 2.21
CA LEU A 27 -14.59 15.20 0.94
C LEU A 27 -13.76 16.47 1.10
N ALA A 28 -13.92 17.22 2.19
CA ALA A 28 -13.08 18.39 2.48
C ALA A 28 -11.61 17.99 2.63
N ASN A 29 -11.32 16.87 3.29
CA ASN A 29 -9.96 16.33 3.37
C ASN A 29 -9.45 15.83 2.02
N PHE A 30 -10.32 15.17 1.25
CA PHE A 30 -9.99 14.72 -0.10
C PHE A 30 -9.63 15.90 -1.03
N ASP A 31 -10.35 17.01 -0.93
CA ASP A 31 -10.16 18.19 -1.77
C ASP A 31 -8.81 18.90 -1.56
N LEU A 32 -8.11 18.62 -0.47
CA LEU A 32 -6.77 19.18 -0.22
C LEU A 32 -5.72 18.62 -1.20
N TYR A 33 -5.79 17.32 -1.52
CA TYR A 33 -4.71 16.63 -2.26
C TYR A 33 -5.19 15.61 -3.30
N GLY A 34 -6.51 15.42 -3.46
CA GLY A 34 -7.07 14.40 -4.34
C GLY A 34 -6.87 12.96 -3.84
N THR A 35 -6.70 12.79 -2.53
CA THR A 35 -6.38 11.52 -1.89
C THR A 35 -7.24 11.29 -0.65
N LEU A 36 -7.48 10.02 -0.32
CA LEU A 36 -8.23 9.66 0.88
C LEU A 36 -7.31 9.50 2.09
N ALA A 37 -7.91 9.60 3.26
CA ALA A 37 -7.23 9.66 4.55
C ALA A 37 -6.48 8.37 4.92
N GLU A 38 -6.93 7.22 4.44
CA GLU A 38 -6.16 5.97 4.48
C GLU A 38 -5.52 5.74 3.10
N PHE A 39 -4.35 6.34 2.90
CA PHE A 39 -3.74 6.38 1.58
C PHE A 39 -2.95 5.11 1.26
N ASN A 40 -3.13 4.59 0.04
CA ASN A 40 -2.44 3.41 -0.48
C ASN A 40 -2.41 2.29 0.54
N SER A 41 -3.57 1.87 1.04
CA SER A 41 -3.66 0.74 1.95
C SER A 41 -3.61 -0.55 1.15
N GLY A 42 -2.53 -1.34 1.24
CA GLY A 42 -2.42 -2.61 0.52
C GLY A 42 -3.60 -3.54 0.82
N THR A 43 -4.21 -3.37 2.00
CA THR A 43 -5.44 -4.06 2.36
C THR A 43 -6.72 -3.28 2.11
N TYR A 44 -6.82 -1.96 2.11
CA TYR A 44 -8.15 -1.29 1.96
C TYR A 44 -8.34 -0.48 0.68
N THR A 45 -7.31 -0.39 -0.16
CA THR A 45 -7.36 0.38 -1.42
C THR A 45 -8.47 -0.11 -2.36
N GLY A 46 -8.82 -1.40 -2.35
CA GLY A 46 -9.97 -1.96 -3.06
C GLY A 46 -11.34 -1.83 -2.36
N VAL A 47 -11.42 -1.69 -1.02
CA VAL A 47 -12.71 -1.41 -0.34
C VAL A 47 -13.20 -0.03 -0.73
N THR A 48 -12.29 0.92 -0.90
CA THR A 48 -12.61 2.30 -1.27
C THR A 48 -13.47 2.38 -2.54
N PRO A 49 -13.05 1.87 -3.71
CA PRO A 49 -13.86 1.89 -4.91
C PRO A 49 -15.15 1.07 -4.74
N TYR A 50 -15.13 -0.07 -4.04
CA TYR A 50 -16.35 -0.82 -3.73
C TYR A 50 -17.38 0.05 -3.01
N ALA A 51 -16.97 0.67 -1.90
CA ALA A 51 -17.84 1.51 -1.09
C ALA A 51 -18.32 2.73 -1.88
N LEU A 52 -17.41 3.39 -2.61
CA LEU A 52 -17.76 4.54 -3.45
C LEU A 52 -18.79 4.15 -4.51
N SER A 53 -18.71 2.96 -5.11
CA SER A 53 -19.63 2.48 -6.15
C SER A 53 -21.09 2.38 -5.68
N LEU A 54 -21.31 2.27 -4.37
CA LEU A 54 -22.65 2.30 -3.78
C LEU A 54 -23.33 3.67 -3.89
N TRP A 55 -22.61 4.73 -4.30
CA TRP A 55 -23.13 6.09 -4.44
C TRP A 55 -24.43 6.18 -5.25
N ALA A 56 -24.62 5.31 -6.24
CA ALA A 56 -25.79 5.33 -7.10
C ALA A 56 -27.09 4.90 -6.41
N TYR A 57 -26.99 4.22 -5.27
CA TYR A 57 -28.15 3.88 -4.43
C TYR A 57 -28.47 4.98 -3.41
N MET A 58 -27.61 5.99 -3.27
CA MET A 58 -27.86 7.09 -2.34
C MET A 58 -28.92 8.05 -2.91
N PRO A 59 -29.64 8.78 -2.05
CA PRO A 59 -30.45 9.91 -2.48
C PRO A 59 -29.63 10.86 -3.34
N ARG A 60 -30.18 11.31 -4.47
CA ARG A 60 -29.48 12.22 -5.40
C ARG A 60 -29.06 13.54 -4.77
N THR A 61 -29.74 13.95 -3.69
CA THR A 61 -29.46 15.15 -2.90
C THR A 61 -28.29 14.97 -1.92
N SER A 62 -27.83 13.74 -1.69
CA SER A 62 -26.70 13.47 -0.79
C SER A 62 -25.39 14.02 -1.36
N THR A 63 -24.54 14.51 -0.47
CA THR A 63 -23.25 15.11 -0.85
C THR A 63 -22.38 14.12 -1.65
N ILE A 64 -22.37 12.86 -1.23
CA ILE A 64 -21.51 11.84 -1.83
C ILE A 64 -21.96 11.45 -3.25
N ALA A 65 -23.27 11.45 -3.53
CA ALA A 65 -23.79 11.12 -4.85
C ALA A 65 -23.31 12.10 -5.93
N ALA A 66 -23.14 13.38 -5.57
CA ALA A 66 -22.64 14.41 -6.48
C ALA A 66 -21.12 14.30 -6.75
N ARG A 67 -20.36 13.73 -5.80
CA ARG A 67 -18.88 13.76 -5.81
C ARG A 67 -18.23 12.42 -6.14
N ALA A 68 -18.92 11.30 -5.90
CA ALA A 68 -18.34 9.96 -5.99
C ALA A 68 -17.64 9.66 -7.32
N ARG A 69 -18.21 10.08 -8.45
CA ARG A 69 -17.62 9.88 -9.78
C ARG A 69 -16.20 10.42 -9.89
N ASN A 70 -15.98 11.63 -9.36
CA ASN A 70 -14.69 12.28 -9.36
C ASN A 70 -13.72 11.58 -8.39
N VAL A 71 -14.19 11.23 -7.19
CA VAL A 71 -13.38 10.52 -6.19
C VAL A 71 -12.93 9.15 -6.70
N ILE A 72 -13.81 8.40 -7.37
CA ILE A 72 -13.48 7.13 -8.04
C ILE A 72 -12.37 7.35 -9.07
N ALA A 73 -12.51 8.33 -9.96
CA ALA A 73 -11.54 8.59 -11.02
C ALA A 73 -10.14 8.94 -10.48
N GLN A 74 -10.06 9.77 -9.44
CA GLN A 74 -8.80 10.16 -8.81
C GLN A 74 -8.17 9.01 -8.00
N THR A 75 -9.00 8.22 -7.32
CA THR A 75 -8.54 6.99 -6.63
C THR A 75 -7.89 6.04 -7.64
N TRP A 76 -8.52 5.81 -8.79
CA TRP A 76 -7.95 4.99 -9.86
C TRP A 76 -6.67 5.55 -10.46
N THR A 77 -6.59 6.88 -10.59
CA THR A 77 -5.36 7.54 -11.04
C THR A 77 -4.21 7.23 -10.10
N THR A 78 -4.46 7.26 -8.79
CA THR A 78 -3.48 6.90 -7.76
C THR A 78 -3.11 5.41 -7.82
N ILE A 79 -4.10 4.52 -7.88
CA ILE A 79 -3.91 3.07 -7.99
C ILE A 79 -3.02 2.73 -9.20
N GLY A 80 -3.34 3.26 -10.38
CA GLY A 80 -2.55 3.01 -11.59
C GLY A 80 -1.10 3.51 -11.47
N ARG A 81 -0.86 4.59 -10.70
CA ARG A 81 0.50 5.12 -10.46
C ARG A 81 1.29 4.31 -9.43
N LEU A 82 0.66 3.49 -8.60
CA LEU A 82 1.33 2.70 -7.57
C LEU A 82 1.41 1.22 -7.93
N TYR A 83 0.53 0.74 -8.81
CA TYR A 83 0.51 -0.63 -9.28
C TYR A 83 1.73 -0.98 -10.14
N ASN A 84 2.28 -2.17 -9.92
CA ASN A 84 3.33 -2.74 -10.74
C ASN A 84 2.79 -3.93 -11.55
N PRO A 85 2.74 -3.83 -12.89
CA PRO A 85 2.17 -4.88 -13.74
C PRO A 85 3.07 -6.11 -13.90
N THR A 86 4.30 -6.11 -13.37
CA THR A 86 5.20 -7.27 -13.46
C THR A 86 5.01 -8.27 -12.30
N PRO A 87 5.16 -7.89 -11.01
CA PRO A 87 4.78 -8.74 -9.89
C PRO A 87 3.28 -8.67 -9.58
N HIS A 88 2.50 -7.90 -10.36
CA HIS A 88 1.07 -7.74 -10.23
C HIS A 88 0.57 -7.35 -8.82
N THR A 89 1.25 -6.38 -8.22
CA THR A 89 0.98 -5.93 -6.86
C THR A 89 1.10 -4.41 -6.74
N LEU A 90 0.41 -3.82 -5.78
CA LEU A 90 0.57 -2.40 -5.43
C LEU A 90 1.91 -2.20 -4.76
N GLY A 91 2.70 -1.25 -5.25
CA GLY A 91 3.82 -0.71 -4.51
C GLY A 91 3.32 0.03 -3.27
N GLY A 92 4.11 0.04 -2.20
CA GLY A 92 3.82 0.89 -1.04
C GLY A 92 4.35 2.32 -1.21
N PRO A 93 4.52 3.06 -0.10
CA PRO A 93 4.31 2.63 1.29
C PRO A 93 2.81 2.43 1.56
N TRP A 94 2.45 1.78 2.67
CA TRP A 94 1.04 1.53 3.00
C TRP A 94 0.67 2.05 4.38
N ASP A 95 -0.42 2.82 4.45
CA ASP A 95 -1.00 3.24 5.73
C ASP A 95 -1.62 2.05 6.50
N GLY A 96 -2.00 1.00 5.78
CA GLY A 96 -2.44 -0.27 6.33
C GLY A 96 -2.19 -1.42 5.34
N ALA A 97 -1.49 -2.46 5.77
CA ALA A 97 -1.30 -3.68 4.98
C ALA A 97 -1.18 -4.90 5.90
N TYR A 98 -2.07 -5.88 5.69
CA TYR A 98 -1.97 -7.18 6.34
C TYR A 98 -1.29 -8.23 5.45
N GLY A 99 -1.41 -8.06 4.12
CA GLY A 99 -0.67 -8.81 3.11
C GLY A 99 0.22 -7.91 2.27
N HIS A 100 1.27 -8.49 1.66
CA HIS A 100 2.26 -7.77 0.84
C HIS A 100 2.34 -8.27 -0.61
N ASP A 101 1.60 -9.33 -0.92
CA ASP A 101 1.47 -9.91 -2.25
C ASP A 101 -0.01 -10.00 -2.62
N MET A 102 -0.44 -9.25 -3.61
CA MET A 102 -1.84 -9.22 -4.02
C MET A 102 -2.24 -10.45 -4.85
N ALA A 103 -1.28 -11.19 -5.40
CA ALA A 103 -1.55 -12.40 -6.18
C ALA A 103 -1.83 -13.62 -5.29
N SER A 104 -1.24 -13.67 -4.09
CA SER A 104 -1.38 -14.81 -3.17
C SER A 104 -2.17 -14.52 -1.89
N HIS A 105 -2.33 -13.24 -1.50
CA HIS A 105 -2.98 -12.88 -0.25
C HIS A 105 -4.45 -12.47 -0.43
N SER A 106 -5.30 -13.02 0.43
CA SER A 106 -6.72 -13.27 0.19
C SER A 106 -7.67 -12.26 0.86
N LEU A 107 -7.44 -10.96 0.72
CA LEU A 107 -8.34 -9.92 1.27
C LEU A 107 -9.31 -9.38 0.20
N ILE A 108 -10.57 -9.07 0.55
CA ILE A 108 -11.56 -8.35 -0.33
C ILE A 108 -10.93 -7.25 -1.20
N PRO A 109 -9.95 -6.48 -0.72
CA PRO A 109 -9.50 -5.32 -1.50
C PRO A 109 -8.39 -5.67 -2.49
N CYS A 110 -7.78 -6.85 -2.33
CA CYS A 110 -7.04 -7.51 -3.39
C CYS A 110 -7.98 -7.91 -4.53
N TRP A 111 -9.28 -8.16 -4.29
CA TRP A 111 -10.22 -8.55 -5.34
C TRP A 111 -10.55 -7.49 -6.38
N LEU A 112 -10.74 -6.23 -5.97
CA LEU A 112 -10.90 -5.12 -6.93
C LEU A 112 -9.59 -4.87 -7.72
N CYS A 113 -8.45 -5.26 -7.15
CA CYS A 113 -7.15 -5.28 -7.82
C CYS A 113 -6.82 -6.59 -8.55
N SER A 114 -7.60 -7.62 -8.32
CA SER A 114 -7.66 -8.86 -9.09
C SER A 114 -8.57 -8.66 -10.30
N ALA A 115 -9.55 -7.77 -10.19
CA ALA A 115 -10.39 -7.36 -11.29
C ALA A 115 -9.68 -6.36 -12.25
N ILE A 116 -8.69 -5.63 -11.73
CA ILE A 116 -7.59 -5.05 -12.54
C ILE A 116 -6.91 -6.16 -13.34
N TYR A 117 -6.54 -7.27 -12.68
CA TYR A 117 -5.86 -8.42 -13.28
C TYR A 117 -6.69 -9.11 -14.39
N SER A 118 -7.99 -9.33 -14.18
CA SER A 118 -8.88 -10.00 -15.16
C SER A 118 -9.18 -9.15 -16.40
N TRP A 119 -9.29 -7.82 -16.25
CA TRP A 119 -9.36 -6.92 -17.40
C TRP A 119 -8.06 -6.96 -18.22
N THR A 120 -6.89 -6.95 -17.56
CA THR A 120 -5.59 -7.07 -18.25
C THR A 120 -5.38 -8.43 -18.92
N ALA A 121 -5.78 -9.54 -18.30
CA ALA A 121 -5.65 -10.88 -18.85
C ALA A 121 -6.51 -11.08 -20.12
N ARG A 122 -7.66 -10.40 -20.21
CA ARG A 122 -8.53 -10.45 -21.40
C ARG A 122 -7.99 -9.61 -22.56
N VAL A 123 -7.48 -8.41 -22.28
CA VAL A 123 -6.87 -7.53 -23.30
C VAL A 123 -5.56 -8.13 -23.84
N LEU A 124 -4.80 -8.87 -23.03
CA LEU A 124 -3.54 -9.48 -23.43
C LEU A 124 -3.68 -10.84 -24.14
N ARG A 125 -4.84 -11.51 -24.06
CA ARG A 125 -5.05 -12.87 -24.62
C ARG A 125 -5.92 -12.94 -25.88
N ASP A 126 -6.44 -11.84 -26.40
CA ASP A 126 -7.12 -11.83 -27.70
C ASP A 126 -6.18 -11.33 -28.82
N PRO A 127 -5.61 -12.22 -29.65
CA PRO A 127 -4.76 -11.83 -30.77
C PRO A 127 -5.58 -11.31 -31.98
N ARG A 128 -6.91 -11.28 -31.89
CA ARG A 128 -7.82 -11.00 -33.03
C ARG A 128 -8.82 -9.88 -32.76
N GLY A 129 -8.47 -8.88 -31.95
CA GLY A 129 -9.17 -7.59 -31.93
C GLY A 129 -10.71 -7.66 -31.93
N ALA A 130 -11.31 -8.56 -31.15
CA ALA A 130 -12.74 -8.76 -31.19
C ALA A 130 -13.49 -7.83 -30.22
N ASP A 131 -14.08 -6.80 -30.84
CA ASP A 131 -15.33 -6.15 -30.49
C ASP A 131 -15.44 -5.42 -29.12
N VAL A 132 -15.08 -4.14 -29.16
CA VAL A 132 -15.26 -3.11 -28.11
C VAL A 132 -16.75 -2.83 -27.81
N ARG A 133 -17.71 -3.53 -28.45
CA ARG A 133 -19.15 -3.25 -28.35
C ARG A 133 -19.91 -4.04 -27.30
N ARG A 134 -19.30 -4.99 -26.58
CA ARG A 134 -19.94 -5.56 -25.38
C ARG A 134 -19.76 -4.57 -24.23
N PRO A 135 -20.83 -4.08 -23.58
CA PRO A 135 -20.66 -3.28 -22.37
C PRO A 135 -19.79 -4.09 -21.40
N PRO A 136 -18.88 -3.44 -20.65
CA PRO A 136 -18.02 -4.13 -19.70
C PRO A 136 -18.91 -4.67 -18.58
N ALA A 137 -19.54 -5.80 -18.82
CA ALA A 137 -20.15 -6.61 -17.81
C ALA A 137 -18.98 -7.28 -17.07
N GLY A 138 -18.39 -6.50 -16.18
CA GLY A 138 -17.58 -6.96 -15.08
C GLY A 138 -16.08 -6.91 -15.33
N LEU A 139 -15.43 -6.18 -14.43
CA LEU A 139 -14.48 -6.72 -13.44
C LEU A 139 -14.71 -8.20 -12.95
N VAL A 140 -15.62 -8.97 -13.57
CA VAL A 140 -16.14 -10.30 -13.22
C VAL A 140 -16.17 -11.19 -14.47
N GLY A 141 -15.32 -10.89 -15.46
CA GLY A 141 -14.99 -11.87 -16.50
C GLY A 141 -14.21 -13.04 -15.90
N GLY A 142 -14.47 -14.24 -16.41
CA GLY A 142 -13.62 -15.41 -16.18
C GLY A 142 -14.15 -16.44 -15.18
N ILE A 143 -15.40 -16.32 -14.71
CA ILE A 143 -16.02 -17.38 -13.88
C ILE A 143 -16.17 -18.65 -14.72
N ASP A 144 -16.66 -18.52 -15.95
CA ASP A 144 -16.93 -19.64 -16.84
C ASP A 144 -15.66 -20.35 -17.34
N ASP A 145 -14.53 -19.65 -17.43
CA ASP A 145 -13.24 -20.18 -17.90
C ASP A 145 -12.21 -20.34 -16.76
N GLY A 146 -12.62 -20.12 -15.52
CA GLY A 146 -11.75 -20.20 -14.34
C GLY A 146 -10.63 -19.17 -14.28
N THR A 147 -10.66 -18.11 -15.08
CA THR A 147 -9.72 -16.97 -15.00
C THR A 147 -10.19 -15.85 -14.08
N ALA A 148 -11.38 -16.01 -13.47
CA ALA A 148 -11.87 -15.14 -12.43
C ALA A 148 -10.83 -15.09 -11.31
N PRO A 149 -10.47 -13.88 -10.84
CA PRO A 149 -9.29 -13.66 -10.03
C PRO A 149 -9.60 -13.91 -8.55
N LEU A 150 -10.07 -15.14 -8.28
CA LEU A 150 -10.34 -15.69 -6.97
C LEU A 150 -9.02 -16.02 -6.27
N PRO A 151 -8.82 -15.66 -4.99
CA PRO A 151 -7.70 -16.16 -4.18
C PRO A 151 -7.64 -17.67 -4.28
N ARG A 152 -6.45 -18.22 -4.45
CA ARG A 152 -6.25 -19.66 -4.60
C ARG A 152 -5.32 -20.17 -3.50
N PRO A 153 -5.80 -21.02 -2.57
CA PRO A 153 -7.20 -21.46 -2.40
C PRO A 153 -8.06 -20.42 -1.65
N ILE A 154 -9.37 -20.39 -1.93
CA ILE A 154 -10.35 -19.67 -1.07
C ILE A 154 -10.55 -20.42 0.24
N VAL A 155 -10.63 -21.75 0.15
CA VAL A 155 -10.79 -22.63 1.30
C VAL A 155 -9.49 -22.63 2.11
N GLY A 156 -9.60 -22.32 3.40
CA GLY A 156 -8.44 -22.18 4.29
C GLY A 156 -7.81 -20.80 4.34
N SER A 157 -8.37 -19.81 3.62
CA SER A 157 -8.02 -18.39 3.79
C SER A 157 -8.61 -17.85 5.09
N ASP A 158 -7.82 -17.12 5.88
CA ASP A 158 -8.31 -16.40 7.09
C ASP A 158 -9.40 -15.37 6.77
N HIS A 159 -9.50 -14.94 5.51
CA HIS A 159 -10.46 -13.98 4.98
C HIS A 159 -11.34 -14.62 3.89
N PHE A 160 -11.85 -15.84 4.09
CA PHE A 160 -12.75 -16.47 3.12
C PHE A 160 -14.17 -15.87 3.14
N GLY A 161 -14.69 -15.44 4.30
CA GLY A 161 -16.04 -14.84 4.43
C GLY A 161 -16.19 -13.53 3.65
N ASP A 162 -15.06 -12.88 3.48
CA ASP A 162 -14.81 -11.72 2.66
C ASP A 162 -15.22 -11.94 1.18
N ALA A 163 -15.17 -13.18 0.69
CA ALA A 163 -15.60 -13.53 -0.66
C ALA A 163 -17.09 -13.26 -0.95
N ALA A 164 -17.93 -13.09 0.08
CA ALA A 164 -19.34 -12.74 -0.08
C ALA A 164 -19.53 -11.39 -0.81
N ALA A 165 -18.60 -10.44 -0.65
CA ALA A 165 -18.65 -9.15 -1.34
C ALA A 165 -18.54 -9.29 -2.87
N ASN A 166 -17.91 -10.37 -3.36
CA ASN A 166 -17.70 -10.59 -4.80
C ASN A 166 -19.00 -10.77 -5.58
N ILE A 167 -20.02 -11.34 -4.94
CA ILE A 167 -21.34 -11.54 -5.57
C ILE A 167 -22.03 -10.18 -5.81
N LEU A 168 -21.69 -9.17 -5.01
CA LEU A 168 -22.24 -7.82 -5.13
C LEU A 168 -21.47 -6.96 -6.14
N THR A 169 -20.21 -7.29 -6.43
CA THR A 169 -19.35 -6.54 -7.38
C THR A 169 -19.99 -6.35 -8.77
N PRO A 170 -20.57 -7.37 -9.45
CA PRO A 170 -21.24 -7.16 -10.74
C PRO A 170 -22.38 -6.14 -10.67
N LEU A 171 -23.11 -6.09 -9.56
CA LEU A 171 -24.26 -5.18 -9.39
C LEU A 171 -23.83 -3.72 -9.33
N ILE A 172 -22.68 -3.46 -8.69
CA ILE A 172 -22.18 -2.11 -8.45
C ILE A 172 -21.17 -1.65 -9.52
N ALA A 173 -20.57 -2.56 -10.28
CA ALA A 173 -19.55 -2.26 -11.29
C ALA A 173 -20.02 -1.24 -12.34
N LYS A 174 -21.30 -1.28 -12.74
CA LYS A 174 -21.88 -0.29 -13.68
C LYS A 174 -21.82 1.16 -13.17
N PHE A 175 -21.74 1.36 -11.85
CA PHE A 175 -21.64 2.69 -11.22
C PHE A 175 -20.19 3.12 -10.97
N HIS A 176 -19.24 2.29 -11.40
CA HIS A 176 -17.82 2.40 -11.14
C HIS A 176 -17.01 2.46 -12.44
N ASP A 177 -17.17 1.45 -13.30
CA ASP A 177 -16.35 1.20 -14.48
C ASP A 177 -16.30 2.37 -15.46
N PRO A 178 -17.41 3.11 -15.72
CA PRO A 178 -17.38 4.29 -16.57
C PRO A 178 -16.46 5.40 -16.07
N TYR A 179 -16.13 5.42 -14.77
CA TYR A 179 -15.33 6.46 -14.13
C TYR A 179 -13.87 6.07 -13.93
N VAL A 180 -13.47 4.84 -14.30
CA VAL A 180 -12.05 4.47 -14.33
C VAL A 180 -11.38 5.22 -15.49
N PRO A 181 -10.32 6.02 -15.27
CA PRO A 181 -9.66 6.74 -16.35
C PRO A 181 -8.91 5.80 -17.30
N ALA A 182 -8.89 6.13 -18.60
CA ALA A 182 -8.12 5.38 -19.59
C ALA A 182 -6.62 5.34 -19.26
N ALA A 183 -6.07 6.44 -18.75
CA ALA A 183 -4.67 6.50 -18.33
C ALA A 183 -4.36 5.55 -17.16
N ALA A 184 -5.27 5.43 -16.20
CA ALA A 184 -5.13 4.48 -15.10
C ALA A 184 -5.13 3.04 -15.66
N ARG A 185 -6.09 2.70 -16.52
CA ARG A 185 -6.14 1.39 -17.22
C ARG A 185 -4.86 1.07 -17.97
N ALA A 186 -4.27 2.04 -18.65
CA ALA A 186 -3.02 1.84 -19.39
C ALA A 186 -1.85 1.47 -18.46
N LEU A 187 -1.75 2.10 -17.29
CA LEU A 187 -0.70 1.82 -16.29
C LEU A 187 -0.85 0.44 -15.63
N LEU A 188 -2.09 -0.07 -15.57
CA LEU A 188 -2.36 -1.42 -15.07
C LEU A 188 -1.86 -2.51 -16.02
N LEU A 189 -1.82 -2.22 -17.32
CA LEU A 189 -1.34 -3.14 -18.35
C LEU A 189 0.17 -3.13 -18.48
N ARG A 190 0.78 -1.94 -18.41
CA ARG A 190 2.21 -1.75 -18.66
C ARG A 190 2.73 -0.51 -17.96
N LEU A 191 4.00 -0.57 -17.57
CA LEU A 191 4.70 0.61 -17.09
C LEU A 191 4.85 1.65 -18.22
N PRO A 192 4.84 2.95 -17.89
CA PRO A 192 4.96 4.01 -18.89
C PRO A 192 6.37 4.12 -19.46
N ASP A 193 7.38 3.59 -18.75
CA ASP A 193 8.79 3.60 -19.12
C ASP A 193 9.43 2.27 -18.68
N ALA A 194 10.34 1.73 -19.50
CA ALA A 194 11.12 0.53 -19.16
C ALA A 194 12.04 0.74 -17.95
N ALA A 195 12.45 1.97 -17.68
CA ALA A 195 13.19 2.32 -16.47
C ALA A 195 12.29 2.32 -15.22
N GLY A 196 10.97 2.41 -15.37
CA GLY A 196 10.00 2.62 -14.30
C GLY A 196 9.52 4.05 -14.17
N HIS A 197 8.58 4.30 -13.25
CA HIS A 197 8.07 5.66 -13.00
C HIS A 197 8.09 6.05 -11.54
N ALA A 198 8.25 7.36 -11.31
CA ALA A 198 8.17 7.95 -9.99
C ALA A 198 6.77 8.51 -9.77
N TYR A 199 6.31 8.42 -8.52
CA TYR A 199 5.05 9.03 -8.12
C TYR A 199 5.22 9.70 -6.75
N ALA A 200 4.58 10.84 -6.59
CA ALA A 200 4.51 11.55 -5.32
C ALA A 200 3.07 11.97 -5.08
N ALA A 201 2.64 11.86 -3.83
CA ALA A 201 1.30 12.23 -3.40
C ALA A 201 1.36 12.80 -1.99
N GLN A 202 0.31 13.51 -1.63
CA GLN A 202 0.09 13.97 -0.28
C GLN A 202 -1.24 13.44 0.21
N ALA A 203 -1.36 13.17 1.51
CA ALA A 203 -2.65 12.87 2.14
C ALA A 203 -2.67 13.44 3.55
N VAL A 204 -3.88 13.56 4.10
CA VAL A 204 -4.10 13.91 5.50
C VAL A 204 -5.10 12.95 6.11
N SER A 205 -4.90 12.64 7.37
CA SER A 205 -5.77 11.78 8.13
C SER A 205 -6.06 12.34 9.53
N PRO A 206 -6.86 13.41 9.64
CA PRO A 206 -7.34 13.88 10.92
C PRO A 206 -8.19 12.80 11.62
N PRO A 207 -8.17 12.73 12.97
CA PRO A 207 -7.39 13.55 13.89
C PRO A 207 -5.96 13.04 14.12
N TRP A 208 -5.54 11.99 13.41
CA TRP A 208 -4.31 11.23 13.65
C TRP A 208 -3.04 11.98 13.27
N ASP A 209 -3.10 12.82 12.24
CA ASP A 209 -1.96 13.65 11.83
C ASP A 209 -1.81 14.90 12.68
N ALA A 210 -0.57 15.38 12.79
CA ALA A 210 -0.30 16.70 13.34
C ALA A 210 -1.01 17.79 12.50
N PRO A 211 -1.68 18.79 13.13
CA PRO A 211 -2.40 19.81 12.40
C PRO A 211 -1.50 20.53 11.39
N GLY A 212 -1.96 20.67 10.14
CA GLY A 212 -1.25 21.38 9.07
C GLY A 212 -0.03 20.65 8.49
N VAL A 213 0.22 19.39 8.87
CA VAL A 213 1.34 18.61 8.34
C VAL A 213 0.80 17.44 7.51
N PRO A 214 0.87 17.51 6.16
CA PRO A 214 0.47 16.39 5.32
C PRO A 214 1.50 15.25 5.38
N ARG A 215 1.01 14.04 5.16
CA ARG A 215 1.83 12.88 4.85
C ARG A 215 2.35 13.01 3.44
N ASN A 216 3.65 12.89 3.24
CA ASN A 216 4.28 12.99 1.92
C ASN A 216 4.73 11.61 1.45
N TYR A 217 4.06 11.10 0.42
CA TYR A 217 4.31 9.79 -0.16
C TYR A 217 5.23 9.92 -1.35
N THR A 218 6.16 8.96 -1.47
CA THR A 218 7.01 8.80 -2.65
C THR A 218 7.07 7.34 -3.02
N ALA A 219 6.96 7.06 -4.32
CA ALA A 219 7.09 5.72 -4.88
C ALA A 219 7.96 5.74 -6.14
N TRP A 220 8.59 4.60 -6.42
CA TRP A 220 9.31 4.30 -7.66
C TRP A 220 9.01 2.87 -8.07
N THR A 221 8.51 2.70 -9.28
CA THR A 221 7.98 1.42 -9.77
C THR A 221 8.63 1.04 -11.11
N PRO A 222 9.83 0.45 -11.09
CA PRO A 222 10.44 -0.22 -12.25
C PRO A 222 9.83 -1.61 -12.52
N PRO A 223 10.15 -2.24 -13.67
CA PRO A 223 9.76 -3.61 -13.92
C PRO A 223 10.24 -4.54 -12.80
N GLY A 224 9.32 -5.33 -12.23
CA GLY A 224 9.61 -6.36 -11.23
C GLY A 224 10.02 -5.85 -9.84
N LEU A 225 10.00 -4.53 -9.59
CA LEU A 225 10.40 -3.94 -8.31
C LEU A 225 9.57 -2.67 -8.02
N SER A 226 9.16 -2.47 -6.79
CA SER A 226 8.44 -1.30 -6.31
C SER A 226 9.04 -0.84 -4.98
N ILE A 227 9.37 0.44 -4.88
CA ILE A 227 9.95 1.03 -3.66
C ILE A 227 9.08 2.20 -3.24
N GLY A 228 8.67 2.22 -1.97
CA GLY A 228 7.80 3.24 -1.41
C GLY A 228 8.27 3.76 -0.07
N GLY A 229 8.01 5.04 0.20
CA GLY A 229 8.23 5.66 1.50
C GLY A 229 7.30 6.84 1.76
N VAL A 230 6.86 6.97 3.02
CA VAL A 230 6.12 8.12 3.56
C VAL A 230 6.99 8.94 4.51
N ALA A 231 6.82 10.25 4.46
CA ALA A 231 7.21 11.16 5.51
C ALA A 231 5.96 11.72 6.22
N SER A 232 5.81 11.41 7.50
CA SER A 232 4.66 11.75 8.34
C SER A 232 5.09 12.23 9.73
N ASP A 233 4.23 13.02 10.36
CA ASP A 233 4.27 13.35 11.79
C ASP A 233 2.90 13.10 12.41
N GLU A 234 2.80 11.98 13.13
CA GLU A 234 1.55 11.42 13.63
C GLU A 234 1.40 11.69 15.14
N LYS A 235 0.17 11.93 15.60
CA LYS A 235 -0.14 12.04 17.04
C LYS A 235 -0.03 10.68 17.75
N VAL A 236 -0.28 9.59 17.03
CA VAL A 236 -0.22 8.19 17.50
C VAL A 236 0.63 7.39 16.53
N VAL A 237 1.46 6.48 17.04
CA VAL A 237 2.31 5.63 16.19
C VAL A 237 1.43 4.67 15.38
N GLY A 238 1.60 4.67 14.06
CA GLY A 238 0.78 3.86 13.16
C GLY A 238 -0.42 4.62 12.59
N GLY A 239 -0.51 5.92 12.89
CA GLY A 239 -1.51 6.81 12.33
C GLY A 239 -2.95 6.29 12.48
N PRO A 240 -3.78 6.42 11.42
CA PRO A 240 -5.17 5.99 11.40
C PRO A 240 -5.38 4.50 11.65
N ALA A 241 -4.43 3.67 11.24
CA ALA A 241 -4.53 2.24 11.50
C ALA A 241 -4.47 1.96 13.01
N THR A 242 -3.78 2.82 13.78
CA THR A 242 -3.44 2.63 15.21
C THR A 242 -2.79 1.28 15.53
N ASN A 243 -2.45 0.52 14.49
CA ASN A 243 -1.96 -0.83 14.51
C ASN A 243 -0.58 -0.86 13.85
N GLN A 244 0.46 -0.94 14.69
CA GLN A 244 1.85 -0.94 14.25
C GLN A 244 2.22 -2.18 13.42
N ALA A 245 1.43 -3.26 13.50
CA ALA A 245 1.66 -4.44 12.67
C ALA A 245 1.21 -4.23 11.23
N ALA A 246 0.24 -3.34 10.99
CA ALA A 246 -0.32 -3.04 9.68
C ALA A 246 0.26 -1.77 9.04
N TYR A 247 0.76 -0.82 9.84
CA TYR A 247 1.35 0.41 9.30
C TYR A 247 2.75 0.17 8.71
N VAL A 248 2.90 0.40 7.40
CA VAL A 248 4.14 0.14 6.65
C VAL A 248 4.64 1.44 6.01
N PRO A 249 5.38 2.29 6.76
CA PRO A 249 5.82 3.60 6.28
C PRO A 249 6.84 3.53 5.14
N ALA A 250 7.50 2.39 4.95
CA ALA A 250 8.33 2.15 3.78
C ALA A 250 8.37 0.67 3.45
N THR A 251 8.38 0.37 2.16
CA THR A 251 8.42 -0.99 1.65
C THR A 251 9.24 -1.08 0.37
N ILE A 252 9.80 -2.25 0.16
CA ILE A 252 10.35 -2.72 -1.11
C ILE A 252 9.60 -4.01 -1.42
N VAL A 253 9.00 -4.08 -2.60
CA VAL A 253 8.27 -5.25 -3.09
C VAL A 253 8.86 -5.63 -4.43
N TRP A 254 9.15 -6.90 -4.67
CA TRP A 254 9.77 -7.33 -5.92
C TRP A 254 9.35 -8.74 -6.32
N ASP A 255 9.49 -9.02 -7.61
CA ASP A 255 9.37 -10.37 -8.16
C ASP A 255 10.62 -11.19 -7.77
N ALA A 256 10.42 -12.16 -6.87
CA ALA A 256 11.48 -13.07 -6.40
C ALA A 256 11.68 -14.28 -7.33
N GLY A 257 10.93 -14.37 -8.43
CA GLY A 257 10.89 -15.51 -9.34
C GLY A 257 9.91 -16.59 -8.89
N GLY A 258 9.54 -17.47 -9.81
CA GLY A 258 8.62 -18.59 -9.53
C GLY A 258 7.20 -18.15 -9.14
N ALA A 259 6.74 -17.01 -9.66
CA ALA A 259 5.45 -16.40 -9.34
C ALA A 259 5.27 -16.01 -7.85
N GLN A 260 6.36 -15.67 -7.16
CA GLN A 260 6.33 -15.19 -5.78
C GLN A 260 6.74 -13.73 -5.69
N THR A 261 5.95 -12.97 -4.94
CA THR A 261 6.26 -11.58 -4.59
C THR A 261 6.91 -11.55 -3.21
N ALA A 262 8.16 -11.08 -3.16
CA ALA A 262 8.87 -10.85 -1.91
C ALA A 262 8.74 -9.39 -1.47
N TRP A 263 8.93 -9.17 -0.18
CA TRP A 263 8.70 -7.88 0.46
C TRP A 263 9.72 -7.59 1.56
N PHE A 264 10.00 -6.30 1.77
CA PHE A 264 10.91 -5.78 2.78
C PHE A 264 10.37 -4.46 3.34
N ASN A 265 9.89 -4.49 4.59
CA ASN A 265 9.10 -3.45 5.23
C ASN A 265 9.83 -2.83 6.42
N VAL A 266 9.68 -1.52 6.59
CA VAL A 266 10.11 -0.83 7.81
C VAL A 266 9.01 -0.96 8.86
N SER A 267 9.34 -1.48 10.05
CA SER A 267 8.42 -1.47 11.19
C SER A 267 8.58 -0.16 11.97
N ALA A 268 7.56 0.70 11.89
CA ALA A 268 7.55 1.97 12.60
C ALA A 268 7.26 1.79 14.10
N ARG A 269 8.15 2.33 14.95
CA ARG A 269 7.91 2.49 16.39
C ARG A 269 7.97 3.96 16.84
N ALA A 270 7.94 4.88 15.89
CA ALA A 270 8.05 6.32 16.14
C ALA A 270 6.87 7.07 15.52
N ARG A 271 6.46 8.15 16.20
CA ARG A 271 5.39 9.07 15.74
C ARG A 271 5.76 9.85 14.49
N ALA A 272 7.04 10.17 14.34
CA ALA A 272 7.58 10.82 13.15
C ALA A 272 8.49 9.84 12.41
N VAL A 273 8.19 9.63 11.15
CA VAL A 273 8.99 8.83 10.21
C VAL A 273 9.15 9.65 8.94
N CYS A 274 10.35 9.66 8.39
CA CYS A 274 10.68 10.32 7.13
C CYS A 274 11.41 9.30 6.27
N THR A 275 10.67 8.52 5.51
CA THR A 275 11.27 7.68 4.50
C THR A 275 11.23 8.40 3.16
N ARG A 276 12.38 8.48 2.49
CA ARG A 276 12.51 9.17 1.21
C ARG A 276 13.32 8.34 0.24
N ARG A 277 12.89 8.32 -1.01
CA ARG A 277 13.72 7.89 -2.13
C ARG A 277 14.84 8.91 -2.36
N ALA A 278 16.08 8.44 -2.50
CA ALA A 278 17.18 9.26 -3.03
C ALA A 278 17.52 8.76 -4.45
N ALA A 279 17.45 9.65 -5.44
CA ALA A 279 17.78 9.32 -6.82
C ALA A 279 19.31 9.23 -7.00
N ARG A 280 19.78 8.10 -7.53
CA ARG A 280 21.00 8.06 -8.35
C ARG A 280 20.62 7.49 -9.72
N SER A 281 21.28 8.02 -10.74
CA SER A 281 21.20 7.61 -12.14
C SER A 281 21.61 6.12 -12.29
N ALA A 282 20.70 5.29 -12.85
CA ALA A 282 20.82 3.86 -13.23
C ALA A 282 21.25 2.83 -12.15
N PRO A 283 21.03 1.51 -12.39
CA PRO A 283 19.97 0.65 -11.83
C PRO A 283 20.06 0.31 -10.33
N SER A 284 20.77 1.10 -9.51
CA SER A 284 20.77 0.98 -8.05
C SER A 284 20.14 2.23 -7.42
N ARG A 285 19.08 2.07 -6.62
CA ARG A 285 18.40 3.21 -5.99
C ARG A 285 18.10 2.99 -4.51
N ARG A 286 18.20 4.09 -3.74
CA ARG A 286 18.24 4.14 -2.27
C ARG A 286 16.86 4.44 -1.65
N ALA A 287 16.44 3.64 -0.67
CA ALA A 287 15.43 4.02 0.32
C ALA A 287 16.13 4.54 1.59
N ARG A 288 15.85 5.79 1.99
CA ARG A 288 16.43 6.44 3.18
C ARG A 288 15.35 6.56 4.26
N GLY A 289 15.52 5.90 5.41
CA GLY A 289 14.74 6.18 6.62
C GLY A 289 15.41 7.28 7.44
N SER A 290 14.68 8.33 7.80
CA SER A 290 15.09 9.45 8.64
C SER A 290 13.96 9.74 9.65
N ARG A 291 14.25 10.33 10.81
CA ARG A 291 13.20 10.94 11.65
C ARG A 291 13.04 12.41 11.23
N SER A 292 11.80 12.90 11.11
CA SER A 292 11.55 14.34 10.92
C SER A 292 11.82 15.10 12.21
N ARG A 293 12.46 16.27 12.10
CA ARG A 293 12.67 17.23 13.19
C ARG A 293 11.37 17.98 13.45
N THR A 294 10.58 17.57 14.43
CA THR A 294 9.82 18.54 15.24
C THR A 294 10.67 18.90 16.45
N ARG A 295 11.05 20.18 16.53
CA ARG A 295 11.74 20.78 17.69
C ARG A 295 10.83 20.67 18.90
N ARG A 296 10.91 19.57 19.64
CA ARG A 296 10.56 19.55 21.06
C ARG A 296 11.68 18.81 21.78
N ARG A 297 12.58 19.57 22.39
CA ARG A 297 13.65 19.08 23.27
C ARG A 297 13.00 18.30 24.42
N ALA A 298 12.79 17.00 24.26
CA ALA A 298 12.64 16.09 25.38
C ALA A 298 14.06 15.61 25.75
N ARG A 299 14.73 16.34 26.64
CA ARG A 299 15.90 15.85 27.36
C ARG A 299 15.43 14.71 28.27
N SER A 300 15.37 13.48 27.76
CA SER A 300 15.37 12.30 28.65
C SER A 300 16.80 11.79 28.74
N ARG A 301 17.52 12.19 29.80
CA ARG A 301 18.79 11.61 30.24
C ARG A 301 18.54 10.21 30.81
N GLY A 302 18.17 9.28 29.94
CA GLY A 302 18.08 7.86 30.24
C GLY A 302 18.83 7.09 29.17
N ARG A 303 19.39 5.95 29.54
CA ARG A 303 20.08 4.97 28.69
C ARG A 303 19.08 4.31 27.71
N ARG A 304 18.40 5.12 26.89
CA ARG A 304 17.37 4.67 25.95
C ARG A 304 18.03 4.12 24.70
N THR A 305 18.04 2.81 24.57
CA THR A 305 18.33 2.13 23.30
C THR A 305 17.22 2.49 22.30
N SER A 306 17.61 3.10 21.19
CA SER A 306 16.76 3.30 20.02
C SER A 306 16.96 2.13 19.07
N GLN A 307 15.95 1.79 18.28
CA GLN A 307 16.06 0.72 17.30
C GLN A 307 15.25 1.01 16.04
N MET A 308 15.68 0.40 14.94
CA MET A 308 14.94 0.31 13.67
C MET A 308 14.88 -1.16 13.27
N THR A 309 13.68 -1.65 13.02
CA THR A 309 13.43 -3.04 12.65
C THR A 309 12.88 -3.09 11.24
N PHE A 310 13.44 -3.98 10.44
CA PHE A 310 12.97 -4.33 9.11
C PHE A 310 12.40 -5.74 9.14
N ARG A 311 11.22 -5.92 8.54
CA ARG A 311 10.56 -7.21 8.38
C ARG A 311 10.59 -7.59 6.91
N PHE A 312 10.95 -8.81 6.58
CA PHE A 312 11.02 -9.23 5.17
C PHE A 312 10.81 -10.72 5.00
N GLY A 313 10.30 -11.11 3.83
CA GLY A 313 9.92 -12.48 3.52
C GLY A 313 9.34 -12.62 2.11
N GLY A 314 8.61 -13.71 1.86
CA GLY A 314 7.92 -13.96 0.58
C GLY A 314 8.82 -14.51 -0.54
N PHE A 315 10.00 -15.04 -0.21
CA PHE A 315 10.89 -15.68 -1.18
C PHE A 315 11.11 -17.17 -0.85
N PRO A 316 11.32 -18.02 -1.87
CA PRO A 316 11.26 -19.47 -1.70
C PRO A 316 12.50 -20.03 -1.00
N ARG A 317 12.30 -20.84 0.04
CA ARG A 317 13.27 -21.82 0.59
C ARG A 317 14.68 -21.27 0.89
N VAL A 318 14.83 -19.98 1.16
CA VAL A 318 16.09 -19.39 1.60
C VAL A 318 16.09 -19.31 3.13
N THR A 319 17.03 -20.03 3.74
CA THR A 319 17.38 -19.83 5.14
C THR A 319 18.51 -18.81 5.21
N LEU A 320 18.30 -17.71 5.91
CA LEU A 320 19.31 -16.67 6.08
C LEU A 320 20.15 -16.96 7.32
N GLY A 321 21.47 -16.96 7.16
CA GLY A 321 22.40 -17.05 8.27
C GLY A 321 22.39 -15.79 9.14
N ALA A 322 22.85 -15.92 10.38
CA ALA A 322 23.00 -14.79 11.29
C ALA A 322 23.97 -13.71 10.75
N ASP A 323 24.83 -14.09 9.80
CA ASP A 323 25.76 -13.25 9.06
C ASP A 323 25.13 -12.43 7.92
N PHE A 324 23.84 -12.61 7.59
CA PHE A 324 23.17 -11.84 6.53
C PHE A 324 23.32 -10.31 6.73
N LEU A 325 23.93 -9.62 5.77
CA LEU A 325 24.30 -8.20 5.84
C LEU A 325 25.37 -7.86 6.91
N ALA A 326 26.24 -8.81 7.30
CA ALA A 326 27.44 -8.54 8.11
C ALA A 326 28.35 -7.51 7.43
N ASP A 327 28.64 -7.73 6.15
CA ASP A 327 29.51 -6.87 5.34
C ASP A 327 28.73 -5.75 4.62
N ALA A 328 27.49 -5.52 5.06
CA ALA A 328 26.56 -4.55 4.51
C ALA A 328 26.07 -4.83 3.08
N ASP A 329 26.43 -5.96 2.48
CA ASP A 329 25.96 -6.43 1.18
C ASP A 329 25.31 -7.82 1.33
N ALA A 330 24.23 -8.08 0.60
CA ALA A 330 23.57 -9.38 0.56
C ALA A 330 22.79 -9.58 -0.75
N THR A 331 22.57 -10.84 -1.10
CA THR A 331 21.75 -11.24 -2.23
C THR A 331 20.56 -12.05 -1.74
N LEU A 332 19.37 -11.65 -2.17
CA LEU A 332 18.12 -12.38 -2.01
C LEU A 332 17.66 -12.87 -3.40
N PRO A 333 16.74 -13.85 -3.47
CA PRO A 333 16.15 -14.24 -4.75
C PRO A 333 15.58 -13.04 -5.50
N GLY A 334 16.14 -12.75 -6.68
CA GLY A 334 15.72 -11.64 -7.53
C GLY A 334 16.11 -10.24 -7.05
N LEU A 335 16.93 -10.09 -6.00
CA LEU A 335 17.29 -8.77 -5.46
C LEU A 335 18.69 -8.75 -4.85
N ARG A 336 19.52 -7.80 -5.28
CA ARG A 336 20.75 -7.43 -4.55
C ARG A 336 20.44 -6.26 -3.61
N LEU A 337 20.88 -6.39 -2.36
CA LEU A 337 20.63 -5.43 -1.29
C LEU A 337 21.96 -4.98 -0.67
N ARG A 338 22.11 -3.67 -0.52
CA ARG A 338 23.23 -3.07 0.23
C ARG A 338 22.72 -2.10 1.27
N VAL A 339 23.29 -2.16 2.47
CA VAL A 339 22.91 -1.32 3.60
C VAL A 339 24.03 -0.35 3.95
N SER A 340 23.67 0.88 4.28
CA SER A 340 24.61 1.91 4.70
C SER A 340 23.93 2.94 5.59
N GLY A 341 24.68 3.91 6.12
CA GLY A 341 24.13 4.93 7.01
C GLY A 341 25.00 5.14 8.24
N ASN A 342 24.71 6.20 8.99
CA ASN A 342 25.54 6.61 10.13
C ASN A 342 25.40 5.67 11.33
N VAL A 343 24.24 5.03 11.51
CA VAL A 343 24.06 4.04 12.59
C VAL A 343 24.56 2.66 12.19
N VAL A 344 24.47 2.27 10.91
CA VAL A 344 24.78 0.90 10.46
C VAL A 344 26.21 0.47 10.80
N ARG A 345 27.17 1.39 10.69
CA ARG A 345 28.60 1.11 10.95
C ARG A 345 28.99 1.10 12.43
N ARG A 346 28.08 1.50 13.33
CA ARG A 346 28.40 1.80 14.73
C ARG A 346 27.66 0.91 15.73
N VAL A 347 26.84 -0.01 15.25
CA VAL A 347 25.79 -0.63 16.07
C VAL A 347 25.69 -2.12 15.82
N ALA A 348 25.28 -2.86 16.86
CA ALA A 348 24.97 -4.28 16.73
C ALA A 348 23.70 -4.47 15.87
N ARG A 349 23.74 -5.46 14.99
CA ARG A 349 22.58 -5.96 14.25
C ARG A 349 22.16 -7.31 14.80
N ALA A 350 20.86 -7.58 14.76
CA ALA A 350 20.30 -8.88 15.09
C ALA A 350 19.36 -9.32 13.98
N LEU A 351 19.55 -10.52 13.45
CA LEU A 351 18.62 -11.19 12.56
C LEU A 351 17.95 -12.32 13.32
N VAL A 352 16.62 -12.33 13.34
CA VAL A 352 15.83 -13.37 13.98
C VAL A 352 14.73 -13.82 13.02
N PHE A 353 14.58 -15.12 12.82
CA PHE A 353 13.41 -15.68 12.14
C PHE A 353 12.21 -15.62 13.10
N GLY A 354 11.08 -15.08 12.63
CA GLY A 354 9.89 -14.92 13.45
C GLY A 354 9.36 -16.27 13.92
N ALA A 355 9.23 -16.45 15.25
CA ALA A 355 8.70 -17.69 15.83
C ALA A 355 7.20 -17.90 15.54
N SER A 356 6.46 -16.83 15.26
CA SER A 356 5.06 -16.85 14.85
C SER A 356 4.86 -15.98 13.62
N ALA A 357 4.03 -16.42 12.68
CA ALA A 357 3.66 -15.64 11.50
C ALA A 357 2.97 -14.32 11.90
N VAL A 358 3.18 -13.25 11.12
CA VAL A 358 2.42 -12.00 11.23
C VAL A 358 1.44 -11.98 10.07
N ASN A 359 0.14 -11.94 10.38
CA ASN A 359 -0.93 -12.04 9.38
C ASN A 359 -0.76 -13.28 8.47
N GLY A 360 -0.40 -14.42 9.06
CA GLY A 360 -0.18 -15.67 8.31
C GLY A 360 1.12 -15.73 7.49
N LEU A 361 1.96 -14.68 7.47
CA LEU A 361 3.22 -14.65 6.73
C LEU A 361 4.42 -14.93 7.62
N ALA A 362 5.28 -15.86 7.19
CA ALA A 362 6.61 -16.07 7.77
C ALA A 362 7.56 -14.92 7.37
N TYR A 363 8.45 -14.52 8.28
CA TYR A 363 9.31 -13.35 8.06
C TYR A 363 10.59 -13.41 8.90
N TYR A 364 11.59 -12.65 8.46
CA TYR A 364 12.78 -12.30 9.23
C TYR A 364 12.65 -10.91 9.82
N ASN A 365 13.11 -10.74 11.06
CA ASN A 365 13.31 -9.45 11.72
C ASN A 365 14.80 -9.10 11.69
N LEU A 366 15.17 -8.05 10.96
CA LEU A 366 16.48 -7.44 11.03
C LEU A 366 16.38 -6.17 11.87
N THR A 367 17.03 -6.16 13.03
CA THR A 367 17.01 -5.03 13.96
C THR A 367 18.39 -4.41 14.10
N TYR A 368 18.46 -3.09 13.93
CA TYR A 368 19.60 -2.27 14.29
C TYR A 368 19.26 -1.53 15.57
N ALA A 369 20.06 -1.72 16.63
CA ALA A 369 19.83 -1.12 17.95
C ALA A 369 21.02 -0.27 18.36
N TRP A 370 20.77 0.95 18.82
CA TRP A 370 21.81 1.94 19.07
C TRP A 370 21.49 2.81 20.28
N THR A 371 22.54 3.29 20.93
CA THR A 371 22.48 4.20 22.08
C THR A 371 22.56 5.66 21.63
N ALA A 372 22.34 6.59 22.56
CA ALA A 372 22.54 8.01 22.28
C ALA A 372 24.02 8.35 21.96
N ALA A 373 24.98 7.59 22.48
CA ALA A 373 26.39 7.76 22.17
C ALA A 373 26.68 7.38 20.70
N ASP A 374 26.13 6.27 20.24
CA ASP A 374 26.33 5.78 18.87
C ASP A 374 25.79 6.76 17.80
N GLN A 375 24.74 7.51 18.13
CA GLN A 375 24.13 8.53 17.25
C GLN A 375 25.05 9.72 16.98
N GLY A 376 25.98 10.04 17.88
CA GLY A 376 26.87 11.20 17.73
C GLY A 376 26.13 12.55 17.61
N GLY A 377 24.89 12.65 18.08
CA GLY A 377 24.05 13.86 17.96
C GLY A 377 23.42 14.09 16.58
N GLU A 378 23.64 13.19 15.62
CA GLU A 378 23.00 13.23 14.31
C GLU A 378 21.65 12.52 14.28
N VAL A 379 20.85 12.81 13.25
CA VAL A 379 19.63 12.02 12.99
C VAL A 379 20.07 10.61 12.55
N PRO A 380 19.59 9.54 13.20
CA PRO A 380 19.94 8.18 12.81
C PRO A 380 19.38 7.87 11.42
N GLN A 381 20.25 7.34 10.56
CA GLN A 381 19.96 7.04 9.16
C GLN A 381 20.41 5.63 8.80
N ILE A 382 19.49 4.89 8.20
CA ILE A 382 19.75 3.64 7.48
C ILE A 382 19.31 3.85 6.04
N VAL A 383 20.15 3.41 5.11
CA VAL A 383 19.98 3.58 3.68
C VAL A 383 20.13 2.21 3.02
N LEU A 384 19.04 1.78 2.38
CA LEU A 384 18.97 0.53 1.63
C LEU A 384 19.14 0.84 0.14
N GLU A 385 20.20 0.36 -0.48
CA GLU A 385 20.38 0.31 -1.93
C GLU A 385 19.87 -1.02 -2.44
N VAL A 386 19.01 -0.97 -3.46
CA VAL A 386 18.51 -2.19 -4.11
C VAL A 386 18.71 -2.15 -5.61
N GLU A 387 18.97 -3.33 -6.16
CA GLU A 387 19.12 -3.62 -7.58
C GLU A 387 18.34 -4.91 -7.88
N LYS A 388 17.42 -4.86 -8.86
CA LYS A 388 16.71 -6.04 -9.33
C LYS A 388 17.68 -6.89 -10.15
N THR A 389 17.81 -8.16 -9.80
CA THR A 389 18.66 -9.14 -10.50
C THR A 389 17.85 -10.09 -11.37
#